data_AF-A0A661JR88-F1
#
_entry.id   AF-A0A661JR88-F1
#
_cell.length_a   1.000
_cell.length_b   1.000
_cell.length_c   1.000
_cell.angle_alpha   90.00
_cell.angle_beta   90.00
_cell.angle_gamma   90.00
#
_symmetry.space_group_name_H-M   'P 1'
#
loop_
_entity.id
_entity.type
_entity.pdbx_description
1 polymer ?
#
loop_
_entity_poly.entity_id
_entity_poly.type
_entity_poly.pdbx_seq_one_letter_code
_entity_poly.pdbx_strand_id
1 'polypeptide(L)'
;MRCSAGLGYPEIGKLNLSGDGRAEAKRTGYSPMRLSKLLWRKYTLGISPNTIKAILRRHGQRRKRRRVRRGSRPLYDYEHLLPFEEMQVDTKYILDQDSLPREVSSPFPTYKSLTEP
;
A
#
# COMPACT_ATOMS: atom_id res chain seq x y z
N MET A 1 4.40 -26.66 1.93
CA MET A 1 4.80 -26.31 0.55
C MET A 1 6.23 -25.76 0.57
N ARG A 2 7.22 -26.53 0.11
CA ARG A 2 8.62 -26.10 -0.04
C ARG A 2 8.93 -26.08 -1.52
N CYS A 3 9.01 -24.91 -2.14
CA CYS A 3 9.46 -24.77 -3.52
C CYS A 3 10.99 -24.76 -3.52
N SER A 4 11.59 -25.92 -3.76
CA SER A 4 12.99 -26.07 -4.12
C SER A 4 13.16 -25.77 -5.62
N ALA A 5 13.36 -24.50 -5.97
CA ALA A 5 13.93 -24.15 -7.26
C ALA A 5 15.45 -24.11 -7.08
N GLY A 6 16.10 -25.24 -7.39
CA GLY A 6 17.55 -25.30 -7.55
C GLY A 6 17.96 -24.42 -8.72
N LEU A 7 18.35 -23.18 -8.43
CA LEU A 7 19.13 -22.37 -9.35
C LEU A 7 20.58 -22.59 -8.98
N GLY A 8 21.31 -23.33 -9.81
CA GLY A 8 22.75 -23.48 -9.70
C GLY A 8 23.38 -22.09 -9.63
N TYR A 9 24.06 -21.81 -8.52
CA TYR A 9 24.86 -20.62 -8.40
C TYR A 9 26.18 -20.92 -9.11
N PRO A 10 26.50 -20.25 -10.24
CA PRO A 10 27.85 -20.30 -10.73
C PRO A 10 28.75 -19.77 -9.62
N GLU A 11 29.83 -20.51 -9.36
CA GLU A 11 30.93 -20.19 -8.46
C GLU A 11 31.50 -18.81 -8.81
N ILE A 12 30.90 -17.73 -8.30
CA ILE A 12 31.46 -16.38 -8.43
C ILE A 12 32.43 -16.21 -7.27
N GLY A 13 33.64 -16.72 -7.50
CA GLY A 13 34.81 -16.30 -6.78
C GLY A 13 34.86 -14.77 -6.72
N LYS A 14 34.77 -14.25 -5.50
CA LYS A 14 35.40 -12.99 -5.07
C LYS A 14 35.19 -11.74 -5.94
N LEU A 15 34.03 -11.55 -6.57
CA LEU A 15 33.62 -10.21 -6.99
C LEU A 15 32.94 -9.51 -5.81
N ASN A 16 33.61 -8.49 -5.29
CA ASN A 16 33.23 -7.62 -4.18
C ASN A 16 31.72 -7.34 -4.10
N LEU A 17 30.99 -8.21 -3.39
CA LEU A 17 29.52 -8.34 -3.40
C LEU A 17 28.75 -7.19 -2.69
N SER A 18 29.42 -6.06 -2.44
CA SER A 18 28.90 -4.91 -1.71
C SER A 18 28.94 -3.59 -2.50
N GLY A 19 29.71 -3.51 -3.58
CA GLY A 19 29.93 -2.28 -4.36
C GLY A 19 28.90 -2.05 -5.48
N ASP A 20 28.75 -3.01 -6.39
CA ASP A 20 28.07 -2.80 -7.67
C ASP A 20 26.56 -2.60 -7.53
N GLY A 21 25.90 -3.44 -6.73
CA GLY A 21 24.47 -3.31 -6.44
C GLY A 21 24.15 -1.99 -5.73
N ARG A 22 25.07 -1.51 -4.87
CA ARG A 22 24.92 -0.24 -4.16
C ARG A 22 25.09 0.95 -5.10
N ALA A 23 26.10 0.92 -5.97
CA ALA A 23 26.36 1.95 -6.98
C ALA A 23 25.19 2.06 -7.97
N GLU A 24 24.71 0.92 -8.49
CA GLU A 24 23.57 0.88 -9.40
C GLU A 24 22.28 1.33 -8.71
N ALA A 25 22.08 1.01 -7.43
CA ALA A 25 20.94 1.51 -6.66
C ALA A 25 20.97 3.03 -6.47
N LYS A 26 22.15 3.64 -6.26
CA LYS A 26 22.28 5.11 -6.20
C LYS A 26 22.00 5.75 -7.56
N ARG A 27 22.52 5.14 -8.63
CA ARG A 27 22.40 5.63 -10.00
C ARG A 27 20.96 5.58 -10.53
N THR A 28 20.25 4.48 -10.27
CA THR A 28 18.93 4.22 -10.87
C THR A 28 17.75 4.48 -9.94
N GLY A 29 17.93 4.41 -8.62
CA GLY A 29 16.83 4.54 -7.65
C GLY A 29 15.80 3.41 -7.71
N TYR A 30 16.18 2.26 -8.27
CA TYR A 30 15.31 1.11 -8.47
C TYR A 30 14.94 0.39 -7.16
N SER A 31 13.76 -0.26 -7.19
CA SER A 31 13.30 -1.16 -6.13
C SER A 31 14.15 -2.43 -6.11
N PRO A 32 14.32 -3.13 -4.96
CA PRO A 32 15.11 -4.37 -4.89
C PRO A 32 14.74 -5.42 -5.95
N MET A 33 13.46 -5.53 -6.30
CA MET A 33 12.99 -6.42 -7.37
C MET A 33 13.54 -6.03 -8.75
N ARG A 34 13.51 -4.73 -9.08
CA ARG A 34 14.02 -4.22 -10.35
C ARG A 34 15.54 -4.29 -10.40
N LEU A 35 16.19 -4.05 -9.26
CA LEU A 35 17.64 -4.13 -9.13
C LEU A 35 18.14 -5.57 -9.32
N SER A 36 17.44 -6.56 -8.77
CA SER A 36 17.75 -7.99 -9.02
C SER A 36 17.73 -8.32 -10.52
N LYS A 37 16.67 -7.91 -11.24
CA LYS A 37 16.58 -8.09 -12.70
C LYS A 37 17.68 -7.34 -13.47
N LEU A 38 18.03 -6.13 -13.04
CA LEU A 38 19.09 -5.34 -13.66
C LEU A 38 20.45 -6.02 -13.48
N LEU A 39 20.74 -6.49 -12.26
CA LEU A 39 21.99 -7.16 -11.92
C LEU A 39 22.14 -8.48 -12.67
N TRP A 40 21.04 -9.22 -12.83
CA TRP A 40 21.01 -10.40 -13.69
C TRP A 40 21.35 -10.06 -15.15
N ARG A 41 20.75 -9.02 -15.71
CA ARG A 41 20.97 -8.65 -17.13
C ARG A 41 22.35 -8.08 -17.43
N LYS A 42 22.92 -7.31 -16.50
CA LYS A 42 24.18 -6.58 -16.74
C LYS A 42 25.41 -7.34 -16.27
N TYR A 43 25.28 -8.13 -15.20
CA TYR A 43 26.39 -8.78 -14.52
C TYR A 43 26.18 -10.30 -14.33
N THR A 44 25.10 -10.87 -14.88
CA THR A 44 24.74 -12.30 -14.70
C THR A 44 24.68 -12.70 -13.21
N LEU A 45 24.33 -11.74 -12.35
CA LEU A 45 24.41 -11.88 -10.90
C LEU A 45 23.03 -12.24 -10.32
N GLY A 46 22.86 -13.50 -9.92
CA GLY A 46 21.61 -14.07 -9.41
C GLY A 46 21.33 -13.75 -7.94
N ILE A 47 21.18 -12.47 -7.57
CA ILE A 47 20.89 -12.08 -6.18
C ILE A 47 19.38 -12.00 -5.93
N SER A 48 18.93 -12.64 -4.84
CA SER A 48 17.55 -12.52 -4.38
C SER A 48 17.18 -11.06 -4.04
N PRO A 49 15.95 -10.60 -4.35
CA PRO A 49 15.50 -9.26 -3.98
C PRO A 49 15.57 -8.98 -2.47
N ASN A 50 15.42 -10.01 -1.63
CA ASN A 50 15.52 -9.90 -0.17
C ASN A 50 16.95 -9.65 0.29
N THR A 51 17.93 -10.31 -0.31
CA THR A 51 19.36 -10.07 -0.04
C THR A 51 19.75 -8.65 -0.42
N ILE A 52 19.32 -8.18 -1.59
CA ILE A 52 19.51 -6.79 -2.02
C ILE A 52 18.89 -5.80 -1.02
N LYS A 53 17.66 -6.07 -0.58
CA LYS A 53 16.99 -5.25 0.43
C LYS A 53 17.78 -5.21 1.74
N ALA A 54 18.31 -6.34 2.20
CA ALA A 54 19.11 -6.41 3.42
C ALA A 54 20.41 -5.59 3.29
N ILE A 55 21.13 -5.73 2.18
CA ILE A 55 22.35 -4.97 1.88
C ILE A 55 22.07 -3.46 1.85
N LEU A 56 21.04 -3.03 1.11
CA LEU A 56 20.68 -1.61 1.02
C LEU A 56 20.29 -1.02 2.39
N ARG A 57 19.64 -1.83 3.26
CA ARG A 57 19.30 -1.42 4.64
C ARG A 57 20.53 -1.26 5.51
N ARG A 58 21.47 -2.22 5.49
CA ARG A 58 22.72 -2.18 6.27
C ARG A 58 23.56 -0.93 5.94
N HIS A 59 23.54 -0.50 4.68
CA HIS A 59 24.28 0.67 4.22
C HIS A 59 23.46 1.99 4.23
N GLY A 60 22.31 2.03 4.90
CA GLY A 60 21.50 3.24 5.07
C GLY A 60 20.91 3.80 3.76
N GLN A 61 20.92 3.04 2.68
CA GLN A 61 20.54 3.52 1.36
C GLN A 61 19.03 3.45 1.17
N ARG A 62 18.34 4.48 1.65
CA ARG A 62 16.88 4.60 1.55
C ARG A 62 16.47 5.15 0.18
N ARG A 63 15.46 4.54 -0.43
CA ARG A 63 14.85 5.04 -1.67
C ARG A 63 14.09 6.34 -1.37
N LYS A 64 14.26 7.36 -2.22
CA LYS A 64 13.42 8.56 -2.20
C LYS A 64 11.95 8.16 -2.39
N ARG A 65 11.10 8.41 -1.39
CA ARG A 65 9.65 8.22 -1.51
C ARG A 65 9.09 9.37 -2.36
N ARG A 66 8.58 9.06 -3.55
CA ARG A 66 7.80 10.02 -4.34
C ARG A 66 6.39 10.05 -3.75
N ARG A 67 5.96 11.21 -3.26
CA ARG A 67 4.56 11.43 -2.87
C ARG A 67 3.71 11.32 -4.13
N VAL A 68 2.77 10.39 -4.14
CA VAL A 68 1.75 10.33 -5.20
C VAL A 68 0.79 11.49 -4.91
N ARG A 69 0.58 12.38 -5.89
CA ARG A 69 -0.48 13.38 -5.80
C ARG A 69 -1.80 12.63 -5.83
N ARG A 70 -2.49 12.55 -4.69
CA ARG A 70 -3.89 12.13 -4.68
C ARG A 70 -4.68 13.35 -5.14
N GLY A 71 -5.52 13.19 -6.16
CA GLY A 71 -6.38 14.27 -6.65
C GLY A 71 -7.30 14.78 -5.53
N SER A 72 -7.69 16.04 -5.61
CA SER A 72 -8.78 16.58 -4.79
C SER A 72 -10.07 15.89 -5.20
N ARG A 73 -10.86 15.45 -4.23
CA ARG A 73 -12.25 15.09 -4.49
C ARG A 73 -12.99 16.37 -4.91
N PRO A 74 -13.83 16.35 -5.96
CA PRO A 74 -14.66 17.50 -6.28
C PRO A 74 -15.59 17.80 -5.10
N LEU A 75 -15.83 19.10 -4.84
CA LEU A 75 -16.82 19.57 -3.88
C LEU A 75 -18.21 19.36 -4.48
N TYR A 76 -19.21 19.08 -3.64
CA TYR A 76 -20.60 18.98 -4.07
C TYR A 76 -21.11 20.32 -4.59
N ASP A 77 -21.94 20.28 -5.63
CA ASP A 77 -22.60 21.46 -6.19
C ASP A 77 -23.91 21.72 -5.45
N TYR A 78 -23.82 22.47 -4.36
CA TYR A 78 -24.95 22.76 -3.48
C TYR A 78 -26.05 23.60 -4.14
N GLU A 79 -25.78 24.26 -5.27
CA GLU A 79 -26.77 25.10 -5.97
C GLU A 79 -27.73 24.27 -6.84
N HIS A 80 -27.28 23.10 -7.27
CA HIS A 80 -28.01 22.23 -8.21
C HIS A 80 -28.65 21.02 -7.54
N LEU A 81 -28.36 20.78 -6.26
CA LEU A 81 -28.92 19.69 -5.47
C LEU A 81 -30.37 20.00 -5.09
N LEU A 82 -31.32 19.18 -5.57
CA LEU A 82 -32.69 19.27 -5.10
C LEU A 82 -32.77 18.83 -3.62
N PRO A 83 -33.67 19.42 -2.83
CA PRO A 83 -33.91 18.95 -1.47
C PRO A 83 -34.23 17.45 -1.46
N PHE A 84 -33.52 16.69 -0.62
CA PHE A 84 -33.63 15.23 -0.46
C PHE A 84 -33.15 14.37 -1.64
N GLU A 85 -32.43 14.92 -2.62
CA GLU A 85 -31.84 14.15 -3.73
C GLU A 85 -30.63 13.32 -3.30
N GLU A 86 -29.73 13.91 -2.52
CA GLU A 86 -28.59 13.22 -1.92
C GLU A 86 -28.65 13.27 -0.40
N MET A 87 -28.49 12.11 0.25
CA MET A 87 -28.45 11.99 1.70
C MET A 87 -27.12 11.35 2.13
N GLN A 88 -26.33 12.08 2.92
CA GLN A 88 -25.11 11.56 3.54
C GLN A 88 -25.37 11.26 5.01
N VAL A 89 -25.15 10.01 5.40
CA VAL A 89 -25.29 9.56 6.78
C VAL A 89 -23.91 9.11 7.27
N ASP A 90 -23.33 9.87 8.19
CA ASP A 90 -22.10 9.52 8.88
C ASP A 90 -22.43 8.89 10.23
N THR A 91 -22.21 7.59 10.37
CA THR A 91 -22.43 6.90 11.64
C THR A 91 -21.22 7.10 12.54
N LYS A 92 -21.42 7.77 13.67
CA LYS A 92 -20.42 7.81 14.74
C LYS A 92 -20.44 6.49 15.51
N TYR A 93 -19.26 5.92 15.74
CA TYR A 93 -19.12 4.74 16.59
C TYR A 93 -19.14 5.17 18.06
N ILE A 94 -20.18 4.75 18.79
CA ILE A 94 -20.28 4.96 20.24
C ILE A 94 -19.70 3.70 20.91
N LEU A 95 -18.76 3.88 21.84
CA LEU A 95 -18.11 2.75 22.53
C LEU A 95 -19.10 1.86 23.30
N ASP A 96 -20.24 2.43 23.70
CA ASP A 96 -21.31 1.81 24.49
C ASP A 96 -22.58 1.53 23.66
N GLN A 97 -22.42 1.32 22.35
CA GLN A 97 -23.55 1.07 21.44
C GLN A 97 -24.39 -0.16 21.80
N ASP A 98 -23.80 -1.12 22.52
CA ASP A 98 -24.47 -2.37 22.91
C ASP A 98 -25.38 -2.20 24.14
N SER A 99 -25.20 -1.13 24.91
CA SER A 99 -26.06 -0.79 26.05
C SER A 99 -27.32 -0.04 25.63
N LEU A 100 -27.37 0.49 24.40
CA LEU A 100 -28.53 1.20 23.86
C LEU A 100 -29.47 0.25 23.12
N PRO A 101 -30.80 0.41 23.25
CA PRO A 101 -31.74 -0.32 22.43
C PRO A 101 -31.49 -0.02 20.94
N ARG A 102 -31.59 -1.07 20.10
CA ARG A 102 -31.23 -1.03 18.67
C ARG A 102 -31.97 0.05 17.88
N GLU A 103 -33.15 0.44 18.34
CA GLU A 103 -33.98 1.53 17.80
C GLU A 103 -33.27 2.89 17.85
N VAL A 104 -32.46 3.11 18.89
CA VAL A 104 -31.74 4.38 19.13
C VAL A 104 -30.37 4.38 18.44
N SER A 105 -29.75 3.20 18.32
CA SER A 105 -28.42 3.02 17.72
C SER A 105 -28.46 2.95 16.18
N SER A 106 -29.62 2.65 15.60
CA SER A 106 -29.79 2.60 14.14
C SER A 106 -29.71 4.01 13.53
N PRO A 107 -28.90 4.22 12.48
CA PRO A 107 -28.89 5.48 11.72
C PRO A 107 -30.24 5.78 11.04
N PHE A 108 -31.07 4.76 10.85
CA PHE A 108 -32.40 4.86 10.26
C PHE A 108 -33.42 4.28 11.25
N PRO A 109 -34.03 5.11 12.10
CA PRO A 109 -35.09 4.66 12.99
C PRO A 109 -36.36 4.38 12.18
N THR A 110 -36.97 3.22 12.42
CA THR A 110 -38.26 2.85 11.79
C THR A 110 -39.39 3.47 12.61
N TYR A 111 -40.00 4.55 12.13
CA TYR A 111 -41.21 5.08 12.74
C TYR A 111 -42.41 4.26 12.30
N LYS A 112 -43.29 3.87 13.25
CA LYS A 112 -44.62 3.37 12.90
C LYS A 112 -45.38 4.53 12.26
N SER A 113 -45.80 4.36 11.01
CA SER A 113 -46.72 5.29 10.37
C SER A 113 -47.95 5.46 11.25
N LEU A 114 -48.26 6.71 11.63
CA LEU A 114 -49.55 7.05 12.21
C LEU A 114 -50.59 6.83 11.11
N THR A 115 -51.11 5.61 11.02
CA THR A 115 -52.35 5.37 10.29
C THR A 115 -53.44 6.00 11.14
N GLU A 116 -53.76 7.25 10.83
CA GLU A 116 -54.96 7.92 11.35
C GLU A 116 -56.20 7.07 10.97
N PRO A 117 -57.16 6.88 11.89
CA PRO A 117 -58.35 6.05 11.66
C PRO A 117 -59.30 6.60 10.60
#